data_AF-A0A0L0K142-F1
#
_entry.id   AF-A0A0L0K142-F1
#
_cell.length_a   1.000
_cell.length_b   1.000
_cell.length_c   1.000
_cell.angle_alpha   90.00
_cell.angle_beta   90.00
_cell.angle_gamma   90.00
#
_symmetry.space_group_name_H-M   'P 1'
#
loop_
_entity.id
_entity.type
_entity.pdbx_description
1 polymer ?
#
loop_
_entity_poly.entity_id
_entity_poly.type
_entity_poly.pdbx_seq_one_letter_code
_entity_poly.pdbx_strand_id
1 'polypeptide(L)'
;MARQAQFAELARQLSAFGAVKRELERILPPDCPAGSTAVLGLLGRYGEMRMTHLAELLSVDMSVSSRHVAHLVDRGWIERAADPADKRSRILRLTPAGRAKLAELSRRSEELLAERLDGWSARDVDQLTRLLTRMRAEFDCRPGRAVRPVRDGERYADEPGTGVGNRQDGDVRPGTPDSDGARLGDPNPGEPRTERADPGVPRPQPPPPPPVHQRSTRTPAIT
;
A
#
# COMPACT_ATOMS: atom_id res chain seq x y z
N MET A 1 35.30 -6.11 25.58
CA MET A 1 35.84 -5.38 24.41
C MET A 1 35.40 -5.99 23.07
N ALA A 2 35.59 -7.29 22.80
CA ALA A 2 35.21 -7.92 21.52
C ALA A 2 33.72 -7.77 21.14
N ARG A 3 32.78 -7.98 22.08
CA ARG A 3 31.34 -7.79 21.85
C ARG A 3 30.97 -6.35 21.48
N GLN A 4 31.69 -5.36 22.02
CA GLN A 4 31.44 -3.94 21.75
C GLN A 4 31.94 -3.53 20.36
N ALA A 5 33.08 -4.08 19.93
CA ALA A 5 33.58 -3.91 18.56
C ALA A 5 32.66 -4.54 17.52
N GLN A 6 32.08 -5.72 17.82
CA GLN A 6 31.08 -6.37 16.95
C GLN A 6 29.82 -5.53 16.78
N PHE A 7 29.31 -4.89 17.84
CA PHE A 7 28.14 -4.01 17.74
C PHE A 7 28.44 -2.70 17.00
N ALA A 8 29.67 -2.16 17.14
CA ALA A 8 30.09 -1.00 16.35
C ALA A 8 30.14 -1.32 14.85
N GLU A 9 30.67 -2.51 14.49
CA GLU A 9 30.63 -2.99 13.11
C GLU A 9 29.20 -3.11 12.60
N LEU A 10 28.33 -3.76 13.39
CA LEU A 10 26.93 -3.93 13.03
C LEU A 10 26.23 -2.59 12.77
N ALA A 11 26.48 -1.58 13.60
CA ALA A 11 25.92 -0.24 13.42
C ALA A 11 26.40 0.43 12.11
N ARG A 12 27.66 0.24 11.72
CA ARG A 12 28.18 0.70 10.42
C ARG A 12 27.50 -0.02 9.26
N GLN A 13 27.35 -1.34 9.35
CA GLN A 13 26.70 -2.14 8.32
C GLN A 13 25.21 -1.80 8.17
N LEU A 14 24.51 -1.53 9.27
CA LEU A 14 23.12 -1.02 9.23
C LEU A 14 23.02 0.34 8.54
N SER A 15 24.03 1.20 8.71
CA SER A 15 24.08 2.49 8.00
C SER A 15 24.36 2.29 6.51
N ALA A 16 25.20 1.30 6.15
CA ALA A 16 25.44 0.89 4.77
C ALA A 16 24.22 0.23 4.10
N PHE A 17 23.35 -0.42 4.88
CA PHE A 17 22.06 -0.93 4.39
C PHE A 17 21.19 0.18 3.81
N GLY A 18 21.34 1.44 4.27
CA GLY A 18 20.72 2.59 3.65
C GLY A 18 21.09 2.77 2.17
N ALA A 19 22.32 2.42 1.77
CA ALA A 19 22.74 2.45 0.36
C ALA A 19 22.10 1.31 -0.45
N VAL A 20 22.00 0.11 0.12
CA VAL A 20 21.29 -1.03 -0.48
C VAL A 20 19.81 -0.69 -0.68
N LYS A 21 19.17 -0.11 0.34
CA LYS A 21 17.78 0.37 0.27
C LYS A 21 17.59 1.38 -0.85
N ARG A 22 18.47 2.37 -0.98
CA ARG A 22 18.38 3.36 -2.07
C ARG A 22 18.53 2.75 -3.45
N GLU A 23 19.39 1.76 -3.61
CA GLU A 23 19.54 1.06 -4.89
C GLU A 23 18.30 0.22 -5.23
N LEU A 24 17.70 -0.43 -4.24
CA LEU A 24 16.38 -1.07 -4.37
C LEU A 24 15.27 -0.06 -4.69
N GLU A 25 15.34 1.15 -4.15
CA GLU A 25 14.37 2.22 -4.43
C GLU A 25 14.55 2.80 -5.84
N ARG A 26 15.75 2.78 -6.43
CA ARG A 26 16.03 3.33 -7.76
C ARG A 26 15.35 2.58 -8.90
N ILE A 27 15.08 1.28 -8.72
CA ILE A 27 14.37 0.45 -9.70
C ILE A 27 12.84 0.58 -9.60
N LEU A 28 12.36 1.25 -8.55
CA LEU A 28 10.93 1.44 -8.36
C LEU A 28 10.40 2.37 -9.45
N PRO A 29 9.21 2.09 -9.98
CA PRO A 29 8.52 2.97 -10.91
C PRO A 29 8.43 4.42 -10.38
N PRO A 30 8.65 5.44 -11.23
CA PRO A 30 8.55 6.84 -10.81
C PRO A 30 7.13 7.23 -10.35
N ASP A 31 6.12 6.44 -10.72
CA ASP A 31 4.74 6.64 -10.30
C ASP A 31 4.45 6.18 -8.85
N CYS A 32 5.41 5.53 -8.19
CA CYS A 32 5.31 5.09 -6.80
C CYS A 32 6.55 5.47 -5.98
N PRO A 33 6.58 6.67 -5.37
CA PRO A 33 7.66 7.11 -4.51
C PRO A 33 7.92 6.15 -3.34
N ALA A 34 9.15 6.15 -2.79
CA ALA A 34 9.56 5.22 -1.74
C ALA A 34 8.61 5.16 -0.54
N GLY A 35 8.12 6.31 -0.05
CA GLY A 35 7.16 6.36 1.05
C GLY A 35 5.80 5.74 0.68
N SER A 36 5.36 5.91 -0.57
CA SER A 36 4.12 5.30 -1.08
C SER A 36 4.27 3.79 -1.25
N THR A 37 5.43 3.31 -1.70
CA THR A 37 5.76 1.88 -1.76
C THR A 37 5.79 1.25 -0.37
N ALA A 38 6.35 1.96 0.63
CA ALA A 38 6.35 1.50 2.01
C ALA A 38 4.93 1.32 2.56
N VAL A 39 4.01 2.25 2.27
CA VAL A 39 2.59 2.11 2.66
C VAL A 39 1.95 0.87 2.03
N LEU A 40 2.14 0.65 0.71
CA LEU A 40 1.61 -0.54 0.03
C LEU A 40 2.17 -1.83 0.64
N GLY A 41 3.46 -1.86 0.95
CA GLY A 41 4.12 -3.00 1.58
C GLY A 41 3.58 -3.28 2.99
N LEU A 42 3.35 -2.24 3.80
CA LEU A 42 2.77 -2.39 5.14
C LEU A 42 1.33 -2.91 5.09
N LEU A 43 0.49 -2.37 4.20
CA LEU A 43 -0.88 -2.86 4.02
C LEU A 43 -0.93 -4.28 3.45
N GLY A 44 0.01 -4.63 2.57
CA GLY A 44 0.11 -5.99 2.04
C GLY A 44 0.52 -7.01 3.10
N ARG A 45 1.33 -6.59 4.08
CA ARG A 45 1.84 -7.46 5.15
C ARG A 45 0.91 -7.57 6.35
N TYR A 46 0.40 -6.45 6.84
CA TYR A 46 -0.40 -6.39 8.08
C TYR A 46 -1.90 -6.32 7.81
N GLY A 47 -2.30 -6.20 6.54
CA GLY A 47 -3.70 -6.05 6.16
C GLY A 47 -4.22 -4.63 6.37
N GLU A 48 -5.55 -4.52 6.46
CA GLU A 48 -6.24 -3.24 6.59
C GLU A 48 -5.93 -2.61 7.95
N MET A 49 -5.60 -1.31 7.96
CA MET A 49 -5.20 -0.63 9.20
C MET A 49 -5.61 0.84 9.22
N ARG A 50 -5.66 1.41 10.44
CA ARG A 50 -5.91 2.83 10.65
C ARG A 50 -4.69 3.67 10.27
N MET A 51 -4.92 4.92 9.90
CA MET A 51 -3.86 5.85 9.51
C MET A 51 -2.87 6.13 10.66
N THR A 52 -3.33 6.12 11.90
CA THR A 52 -2.48 6.26 13.09
C THR A 52 -1.47 5.13 13.19
N HIS A 53 -1.93 3.90 13.01
CA HIS A 53 -1.07 2.72 13.05
C HIS A 53 -0.10 2.67 11.88
N LEU A 54 -0.55 3.08 10.69
CA LEU A 54 0.33 3.22 9.53
C LEU A 54 1.48 4.21 9.79
N ALA A 55 1.18 5.36 10.41
CA ALA A 55 2.20 6.38 10.73
C ALA A 55 3.22 5.87 11.76
N GLU A 56 2.77 5.13 12.78
CA GLU A 56 3.65 4.45 13.75
C GLU A 56 4.60 3.46 13.05
N LEU A 57 4.06 2.59 12.19
CA LEU A 57 4.84 1.59 11.46
C LEU A 57 5.84 2.22 10.48
N LEU A 58 5.48 3.35 9.86
CA LEU A 58 6.39 4.10 9.00
C LEU A 58 7.42 4.92 9.78
N SER A 59 7.21 5.14 11.09
CA SER A 59 7.99 6.06 11.91
C SER A 59 8.08 7.47 11.31
N VAL A 60 6.97 7.96 10.76
CA VAL A 60 6.86 9.32 10.19
C VAL A 60 5.62 10.05 10.72
N ASP A 61 5.63 11.37 10.66
CA ASP A 61 4.51 12.18 11.10
C ASP A 61 3.23 11.93 10.30
N MET A 62 2.10 12.26 10.93
CA MET A 62 0.77 12.10 10.34
C MET A 62 0.61 12.90 9.03
N SER A 63 1.21 14.09 8.94
CA SER A 63 1.19 14.93 7.73
C SER A 63 1.95 14.28 6.56
N VAL A 64 3.04 13.58 6.84
CA VAL A 64 3.83 12.84 5.85
C VAL A 64 3.07 11.60 5.40
N SER A 65 2.57 10.81 6.35
CA SER A 65 1.74 9.63 6.08
C SER A 65 0.51 9.97 5.23
N SER A 66 -0.19 11.06 5.56
CA SER A 66 -1.36 11.50 4.81
C SER A 66 -1.04 11.85 3.35
N ARG A 67 0.13 12.45 3.06
CA ARG A 67 0.54 12.74 1.68
C ARG A 67 0.79 11.46 0.87
N HIS A 68 1.45 10.47 1.45
CA HIS A 68 1.65 9.17 0.80
C HIS A 68 0.32 8.46 0.56
N VAL A 69 -0.57 8.46 1.53
CA VAL A 69 -1.90 7.85 1.39
C VAL A 69 -2.74 8.58 0.34
N ALA A 70 -2.74 9.91 0.32
CA ALA A 70 -3.47 10.68 -0.71
C ALA A 70 -3.00 10.29 -2.11
N HIS A 71 -1.69 10.28 -2.35
CA HIS A 71 -1.11 9.82 -3.62
C HIS A 71 -1.60 8.42 -4.03
N LEU A 72 -1.63 7.48 -3.09
CA LEU A 72 -2.04 6.09 -3.36
C LEU A 72 -3.55 5.95 -3.59
N VAL A 73 -4.37 6.79 -2.95
CA VAL A 73 -5.82 6.85 -3.15
C VAL A 73 -6.13 7.46 -4.52
N ASP A 74 -5.46 8.54 -4.90
CA ASP A 74 -5.64 9.19 -6.20
C ASP A 74 -5.28 8.25 -7.37
N ARG A 75 -4.32 7.34 -7.15
CA ARG A 75 -3.95 6.29 -8.11
C ARG A 75 -4.87 5.06 -8.07
N GLY A 76 -5.84 5.02 -7.16
CA GLY A 76 -6.77 3.91 -6.99
C GLY A 76 -6.12 2.63 -6.44
N TRP A 77 -4.94 2.70 -5.82
CA TRP A 77 -4.25 1.55 -5.25
C TRP A 77 -4.68 1.26 -3.80
N ILE A 78 -5.14 2.29 -3.10
CA ILE A 78 -5.71 2.18 -1.75
C ILE A 78 -7.06 2.87 -1.75
N GLU A 79 -7.95 2.41 -0.88
CA GLU A 79 -9.20 3.09 -0.56
C GLU A 79 -9.34 3.30 0.96
N ARG A 80 -10.16 4.31 1.32
CA ARG A 80 -10.54 4.57 2.70
C ARG A 80 -11.91 3.93 2.94
N ALA A 81 -11.97 2.91 3.77
CA ALA A 81 -13.20 2.24 4.15
C ALA A 81 -13.66 2.65 5.56
N ALA A 82 -14.96 2.52 5.84
CA ALA A 82 -15.44 2.58 7.21
C ALA A 82 -14.89 1.39 8.00
N ASP A 83 -14.42 1.63 9.22
CA ASP A 83 -13.99 0.55 10.10
C ASP A 83 -15.23 -0.30 10.49
N PRO A 84 -15.24 -1.62 10.20
CA PRO A 84 -16.35 -2.49 10.57
C PRO A 84 -16.61 -2.53 12.09
N ALA A 85 -15.58 -2.31 12.91
CA ALA A 85 -15.68 -2.30 14.36
C ALA A 85 -16.13 -0.93 14.93
N ASP A 86 -15.97 0.15 14.17
CA ASP A 86 -16.34 1.50 14.58
C ASP A 86 -16.65 2.38 13.35
N LYS A 87 -17.92 2.59 13.05
CA LYS A 87 -18.35 3.38 11.88
C LYS A 87 -17.84 4.84 11.89
N ARG A 88 -17.36 5.35 13.03
CA ARG A 88 -16.73 6.67 13.16
C ARG A 88 -15.26 6.68 12.74
N SER A 89 -14.62 5.53 12.70
CA SER A 89 -13.23 5.34 12.29
C SER A 89 -13.12 4.96 10.81
N ARG A 90 -11.98 5.31 10.20
CA ARG A 90 -11.64 4.95 8.83
C ARG A 90 -10.38 4.08 8.81
N ILE A 91 -10.43 3.02 8.01
CA ILE A 91 -9.29 2.15 7.74
C ILE A 91 -8.85 2.30 6.29
N LEU A 92 -7.58 1.99 6.05
CA LEU A 92 -6.96 1.95 4.74
C LEU A 92 -6.93 0.51 4.27
N ARG A 93 -7.37 0.29 3.02
CA ARG A 93 -7.41 -1.03 2.39
C ARG A 93 -6.79 -1.01 1.01
N LEU A 94 -6.05 -2.06 0.66
CA LEU A 94 -5.59 -2.26 -0.72
C LEU A 94 -6.74 -2.61 -1.65
N THR A 95 -6.82 -1.91 -2.77
CA THR A 95 -7.72 -2.29 -3.87
C THR A 95 -7.13 -3.47 -4.66
N PRO A 96 -7.90 -4.11 -5.56
CA PRO A 96 -7.34 -5.10 -6.48
C PRO A 96 -6.17 -4.54 -7.31
N ALA A 97 -6.27 -3.28 -7.77
CA ALA A 97 -5.20 -2.61 -8.49
C ALA A 97 -3.96 -2.39 -7.61
N GLY A 98 -4.15 -2.02 -6.34
CA GLY A 98 -3.06 -1.88 -5.38
C GLY A 98 -2.33 -3.20 -5.09
N ARG A 99 -3.08 -4.31 -4.99
CA ARG A 99 -2.48 -5.65 -4.86
C ARG A 99 -1.65 -6.03 -6.08
N ALA A 100 -2.17 -5.77 -7.28
CA ALA A 100 -1.43 -6.00 -8.53
C ALA A 100 -0.16 -5.15 -8.60
N LYS A 101 -0.24 -3.87 -8.20
CA LYS A 101 0.92 -2.98 -8.14
C LYS A 101 1.94 -3.47 -7.13
N LEU A 102 1.51 -3.87 -5.93
CA LEU A 102 2.41 -4.41 -4.91
C LEU A 102 3.16 -5.65 -5.43
N ALA A 103 2.46 -6.58 -6.09
CA ALA A 103 3.08 -7.76 -6.69
C ALA A 103 4.10 -7.41 -7.79
N GLU A 104 3.83 -6.38 -8.59
CA GLU A 104 4.80 -5.84 -9.56
C GLU A 104 6.07 -5.33 -8.87
N LEU A 105 5.93 -4.56 -7.79
CA LEU A 105 7.06 -3.99 -7.05
C LEU A 105 7.89 -5.08 -6.35
N SER A 106 7.22 -6.09 -5.77
CA SER A 106 7.88 -7.25 -5.17
C SER A 106 8.71 -8.01 -6.21
N ARG A 107 8.13 -8.32 -7.37
CA ARG A 107 8.84 -9.05 -8.42
C ARG A 107 10.09 -8.31 -8.90
N ARG A 108 10.01 -6.99 -9.12
CA ARG A 108 11.19 -6.19 -9.50
C ARG A 108 12.30 -6.21 -8.44
N SER A 109 11.90 -6.19 -7.17
CA SER A 109 12.84 -6.25 -6.05
C SER A 109 13.50 -7.63 -5.96
N GLU A 110 12.73 -8.70 -6.20
CA GLU A 110 13.21 -10.08 -6.26
C GLU A 110 14.20 -10.29 -7.41
N GLU A 111 13.87 -9.81 -8.62
CA GLU A 111 14.74 -9.87 -9.80
C GLU A 111 16.08 -9.17 -9.53
N LEU A 112 16.06 -7.95 -8.99
CA LEU A 112 17.29 -7.23 -8.65
C LEU A 112 18.11 -7.95 -7.59
N LEU A 113 17.48 -8.48 -6.54
CA LEU A 113 18.18 -9.23 -5.50
C LEU A 113 18.80 -10.50 -6.07
N ALA A 114 18.10 -11.21 -6.95
CA ALA A 114 18.64 -12.39 -7.63
C ALA A 114 19.86 -12.04 -8.48
N GLU A 115 19.82 -10.94 -9.24
CA GLU A 115 20.96 -10.47 -10.04
C GLU A 115 22.16 -10.06 -9.17
N ARG A 116 21.93 -9.31 -8.08
CA ARG A 116 23.02 -8.80 -7.24
C ARG A 116 23.62 -9.84 -6.31
N LEU A 117 22.85 -10.89 -5.99
CA LEU A 117 23.26 -11.98 -5.11
C LEU A 117 23.51 -13.28 -5.88
N ASP A 118 23.65 -13.24 -7.20
CA ASP A 118 23.91 -14.43 -8.03
C ASP A 118 25.15 -15.22 -7.58
N GLY A 119 26.16 -14.53 -7.06
CA GLY A 119 27.37 -15.14 -6.50
C GLY A 119 27.23 -15.69 -5.07
N TRP A 120 26.09 -15.51 -4.40
CA TRP A 120 25.88 -15.99 -3.04
C TRP A 120 25.40 -17.44 -3.02
N SER A 121 25.88 -18.21 -2.03
CA SER A 121 25.32 -19.54 -1.82
C SER A 121 23.87 -19.45 -1.33
N ALA A 122 23.05 -20.45 -1.64
CA ALA A 122 21.69 -20.53 -1.12
C ALA A 122 21.65 -20.48 0.43
N ARG A 123 22.68 -21.03 1.08
CA ARG A 123 22.83 -21.00 2.54
C ARG A 123 23.05 -19.59 3.07
N ASP A 124 23.84 -18.76 2.39
CA ASP A 124 24.10 -17.38 2.82
C ASP A 124 22.86 -16.50 2.67
N VAL A 125 22.13 -16.66 1.56
CA VAL A 125 20.85 -15.97 1.32
C VAL A 125 19.82 -16.34 2.40
N ASP A 126 19.69 -17.62 2.70
CA ASP A 126 18.79 -18.13 3.74
C ASP A 126 19.22 -17.67 5.15
N GLN A 127 20.52 -17.68 5.45
CA GLN A 127 21.05 -17.16 6.71
C GLN A 127 20.78 -15.65 6.87
N LEU A 128 21.03 -14.85 5.83
CA LEU A 128 20.73 -13.43 5.85
C LEU A 128 19.23 -13.17 6.05
N THR A 129 18.38 -13.92 5.33
CA THR A 129 16.92 -13.82 5.43
C THR A 129 16.44 -14.10 6.86
N ARG A 130 16.97 -15.15 7.51
CA ARG A 130 16.66 -15.46 8.91
C ARG A 130 17.11 -14.36 9.87
N LEU A 131 18.33 -13.86 9.72
CA LEU A 131 18.87 -12.84 10.62
C LEU A 131 18.11 -11.52 10.48
N LEU A 132 17.80 -11.08 9.26
CA LEU A 132 16.98 -9.90 9.01
C LEU A 132 15.56 -10.06 9.55
N THR A 133 14.95 -11.24 9.39
CA THR A 133 13.62 -11.53 9.91
C THR A 133 13.59 -11.48 11.43
N ARG A 134 14.57 -12.10 12.09
CA ARG A 134 14.72 -12.05 13.55
C ARG A 134 14.94 -10.62 14.02
N MET A 135 15.89 -9.89 13.42
CA MET A 135 16.18 -8.51 13.76
C MET A 135 14.92 -7.66 13.68
N ARG A 136 14.21 -7.73 12.55
CA ARG A 136 12.94 -7.02 12.35
C ARG A 136 11.90 -7.38 13.40
N ALA A 137 11.73 -8.65 13.77
CA ALA A 137 10.78 -9.05 14.81
C ALA A 137 11.11 -8.41 16.19
N GLU A 138 12.39 -8.30 16.54
CA GLU A 138 12.83 -7.65 17.78
C GLU A 138 12.55 -6.13 17.79
N PHE A 139 12.56 -5.48 16.61
CA PHE A 139 12.21 -4.07 16.46
C PHE A 139 10.70 -3.83 16.32
N ASP A 140 9.98 -4.69 15.59
CA ASP A 140 8.53 -4.65 15.41
C ASP A 140 7.79 -4.91 16.74
N CYS A 141 8.37 -5.69 17.66
CA CYS A 141 7.84 -5.94 19.01
C CYS A 141 8.07 -4.79 20.00
N ARG A 142 8.72 -3.69 19.58
CA ARG A 142 8.75 -2.43 20.33
C ARG A 142 7.87 -1.35 19.69
N PRO A 143 6.56 -1.41 19.91
CA PRO A 143 5.73 -0.22 20.02
C PRO A 143 5.07 -0.20 21.41
N GLY A 144 5.24 0.91 22.12
CA GLY A 144 4.45 1.21 23.29
C GLY A 144 2.96 1.08 22.95
N ARG A 145 2.26 0.26 23.74
CA ARG A 145 0.82 -0.06 23.68
C ARG A 145 0.43 -1.02 22.55
N ALA A 146 0.35 -2.30 22.91
CA ALA A 146 -0.34 -3.34 22.14
C ALA A 146 -1.72 -2.83 21.69
N VAL A 147 -1.86 -2.59 20.38
CA VAL A 147 -3.15 -2.38 19.74
C VAL A 147 -3.78 -3.75 19.58
N ARG A 148 -4.98 -3.93 20.15
CA ARG A 148 -5.72 -5.19 20.05
C ARG A 148 -5.90 -5.55 18.57
N PRO A 149 -5.57 -6.79 18.14
CA PRO A 149 -6.04 -7.27 16.85
C PRO A 149 -7.57 -7.18 16.84
N VAL A 150 -8.12 -6.70 15.72
CA VAL A 150 -9.57 -6.71 15.49
C VAL A 150 -10.01 -8.17 15.61
N ARG A 151 -10.69 -8.51 16.71
CA ARG A 151 -11.16 -9.86 16.96
C ARG A 151 -12.40 -10.08 16.11
N ASP A 152 -12.35 -11.08 15.25
CA ASP A 152 -13.50 -11.59 14.52
C ASP A 152 -14.60 -12.05 15.49
N GLY A 153 -15.77 -11.44 15.32
CA GLY A 153 -17.09 -11.98 15.63
C GLY A 153 -17.27 -12.85 16.87
N GLU A 154 -17.60 -12.22 18.00
CA GLU A 154 -18.48 -12.85 18.99
C GLU A 154 -19.85 -12.17 18.93
N ARG A 155 -20.82 -12.98 18.52
CA ARG A 155 -22.25 -12.70 18.36
C ARG A 155 -22.80 -11.97 19.59
N TYR A 156 -23.49 -10.86 19.37
CA TYR A 156 -24.63 -10.52 20.22
C TYR A 156 -25.88 -10.93 19.46
N ALA A 157 -26.54 -11.94 20.00
CA ALA A 157 -27.83 -12.39 19.52
C ALA A 157 -28.91 -11.33 19.81
N ASP A 158 -29.93 -11.41 18.97
CA ASP A 158 -31.24 -10.78 18.96
C ASP A 158 -31.83 -10.40 20.34
N GLU A 159 -32.60 -9.30 20.39
CA GLU A 159 -34.04 -9.33 20.73
C GLU A 159 -34.66 -7.92 20.55
N PRO A 160 -35.97 -7.81 20.25
CA PRO A 160 -36.56 -6.70 19.52
C PRO A 160 -37.33 -5.68 20.40
N GLY A 161 -37.47 -4.48 19.84
CA GLY A 161 -38.70 -3.68 19.89
C GLY A 161 -39.13 -3.03 21.21
N THR A 162 -39.14 -1.70 21.24
CA THR A 162 -40.31 -0.93 21.71
C THR A 162 -40.30 0.42 21.03
N GLY A 163 -41.31 0.66 20.18
CA GLY A 163 -41.56 1.96 19.58
C GLY A 163 -42.27 2.90 20.54
N VAL A 164 -42.02 4.19 20.41
CA VAL A 164 -42.90 5.26 20.86
C VAL A 164 -42.82 6.37 19.81
N GLY A 165 -43.90 6.53 19.02
CA GLY A 165 -44.25 7.80 18.39
C GLY A 165 -44.90 8.73 19.43
N ASN A 166 -45.19 10.00 19.22
CA ASN A 166 -45.22 10.90 18.08
C ASN A 166 -45.59 12.31 18.63
N ARG A 167 -45.46 13.37 17.81
CA ARG A 167 -46.15 14.69 17.87
C ARG A 167 -45.72 15.69 18.95
N GLN A 168 -45.79 17.01 18.77
CA GLN A 168 -46.07 17.94 17.65
C GLN A 168 -45.70 19.36 18.15
N ASP A 169 -45.92 20.36 17.26
CA ASP A 169 -45.98 21.81 17.47
C ASP A 169 -44.65 22.53 17.21
N GLY A 170 -44.48 23.37 16.19
CA GLY A 170 -45.44 24.10 15.35
C GLY A 170 -45.16 25.59 15.51
N ASP A 171 -44.49 26.21 14.54
CA ASP A 171 -44.72 27.63 14.27
C ASP A 171 -44.35 28.02 12.83
N VAL A 172 -45.15 28.90 12.25
CA VAL A 172 -45.28 29.20 10.82
C VAL A 172 -45.30 30.72 10.63
N ARG A 173 -44.34 31.21 9.79
CA ARG A 173 -44.40 32.35 8.85
C ARG A 173 -44.33 33.82 9.36
N PRO A 174 -44.20 34.84 8.47
CA PRO A 174 -43.57 34.92 7.13
C PRO A 174 -42.72 36.21 6.90
N GLY A 175 -42.04 36.31 5.75
CA GLY A 175 -41.54 37.59 5.20
C GLY A 175 -40.85 37.45 3.83
N THR A 176 -41.44 38.04 2.80
CA THR A 176 -40.99 38.25 1.40
C THR A 176 -41.37 39.69 1.02
N PRO A 177 -41.04 40.25 -0.17
CA PRO A 177 -39.88 40.15 -1.08
C PRO A 177 -39.44 41.54 -1.63
N ASP A 178 -38.40 41.60 -2.48
CA ASP A 178 -38.23 42.43 -3.70
C ASP A 178 -36.73 42.49 -4.07
N SER A 179 -36.24 42.72 -5.29
CA SER A 179 -36.60 42.51 -6.71
C SER A 179 -35.50 43.21 -7.52
N ASP A 180 -35.34 42.83 -8.79
CA ASP A 180 -34.57 43.48 -9.86
C ASP A 180 -33.03 43.43 -9.78
N GLY A 181 -32.28 43.10 -10.84
CA GLY A 181 -32.62 42.88 -12.24
C GLY A 181 -31.42 43.32 -13.10
N ALA A 182 -30.94 42.47 -14.01
CA ALA A 182 -30.37 42.88 -15.30
C ALA A 182 -29.84 41.67 -16.08
N ARG A 183 -30.40 41.51 -17.29
CA ARG A 183 -29.92 40.64 -18.37
C ARG A 183 -28.86 41.36 -19.20
N LEU A 184 -28.25 40.56 -20.08
CA LEU A 184 -27.79 40.82 -21.46
C LEU A 184 -26.26 40.89 -21.68
N GLY A 185 -25.77 39.99 -22.55
CA GLY A 185 -24.48 40.15 -23.24
C GLY A 185 -23.78 38.84 -23.59
N ASP A 186 -24.27 38.13 -24.61
CA ASP A 186 -23.43 37.26 -25.46
C ASP A 186 -22.49 38.16 -26.30
N PRO A 187 -21.27 37.72 -26.70
CA PRO A 187 -21.19 36.90 -27.91
C PRO A 187 -20.10 35.81 -27.96
N ASN A 188 -20.44 34.73 -28.66
CA ASN A 188 -19.57 33.74 -29.30
C ASN A 188 -18.61 34.42 -30.32
N PRO A 189 -17.37 33.94 -30.51
CA PRO A 189 -17.12 32.98 -31.60
C PRO A 189 -15.97 31.97 -31.33
N GLY A 190 -16.17 30.71 -31.73
CA GLY A 190 -15.07 29.88 -32.26
C GLY A 190 -14.98 28.43 -31.78
N GLU A 191 -15.70 27.54 -32.45
CA GLU A 191 -15.25 26.17 -32.72
C GLU A 191 -14.99 26.06 -34.25
N PRO A 192 -14.34 25.01 -34.82
CA PRO A 192 -13.77 23.80 -34.20
C PRO A 192 -12.36 23.42 -34.73
N ARG A 193 -11.62 22.57 -33.99
CA ARG A 193 -10.69 21.60 -34.62
C ARG A 193 -10.76 20.26 -33.90
N THR A 194 -11.53 19.35 -34.48
CA THR A 194 -11.45 17.91 -34.27
C THR A 194 -10.12 17.40 -34.85
N GLU A 195 -9.15 17.07 -33.99
CA GLU A 195 -7.97 16.31 -34.40
C GLU A 195 -8.31 14.82 -34.37
N ARG A 196 -8.19 14.21 -35.55
CA ARG A 196 -8.45 12.80 -35.81
C ARG A 196 -7.45 11.94 -35.03
N ALA A 197 -7.96 10.98 -34.26
CA ALA A 197 -7.17 9.89 -33.73
C ALA A 197 -6.71 8.96 -34.86
N ASP A 198 -5.41 8.76 -34.93
CA ASP A 198 -4.69 7.86 -35.83
C ASP A 198 -4.84 6.39 -35.36
N PRO A 199 -5.39 5.46 -36.16
CA PRO A 199 -5.51 4.05 -35.78
C PRO A 199 -4.33 3.26 -36.36
N GLY A 200 -3.24 3.08 -35.60
CA GLY A 200 -2.06 2.45 -36.21
C GLY A 200 -0.95 1.87 -35.33
N VAL A 201 -1.11 1.74 -34.00
CA VAL A 201 -0.03 1.15 -33.17
C VAL A 201 -0.38 -0.25 -32.67
N PRO A 202 0.29 -1.32 -33.15
CA PRO A 202 0.10 -2.67 -32.62
C PRO A 202 0.64 -2.74 -31.20
N ARG A 203 -0.14 -3.35 -30.30
CA ARG A 203 0.32 -3.65 -28.93
C ARG A 203 1.52 -4.61 -28.99
N PRO A 204 2.60 -4.38 -28.22
CA PRO A 204 3.72 -5.31 -28.16
C PRO A 204 3.28 -6.65 -27.56
N GLN A 205 3.60 -7.75 -28.25
CA GLN A 205 3.31 -9.10 -27.75
C GLN A 205 4.22 -9.47 -26.56
N PRO A 206 3.72 -10.23 -25.58
CA PRO A 206 4.53 -10.69 -24.46
C PRO A 206 5.62 -11.69 -24.91
N PRO A 207 6.78 -11.71 -24.23
CA PRO A 207 7.87 -12.62 -24.57
C PRO A 207 7.48 -14.10 -24.35
N PRO A 208 8.00 -15.03 -25.17
CA PRO A 208 7.70 -16.46 -25.03
C PRO A 208 8.28 -17.04 -23.72
N PRO A 209 7.64 -18.07 -23.15
CA PRO A 209 8.10 -18.71 -21.92
C PRO A 209 9.46 -19.43 -22.11
N PRO A 210 10.29 -19.52 -21.05
CA PRO A 210 11.58 -20.21 -21.12
C PRO A 210 11.42 -21.72 -21.37
N PRO A 211 12.41 -22.38 -22.00
CA PRO A 211 12.35 -23.79 -22.33
C PRO A 211 12.29 -24.66 -21.07
N VAL A 212 11.28 -25.53 -21.00
CA VAL A 212 11.15 -26.56 -19.97
C VAL A 212 12.25 -27.60 -20.20
N HIS A 213 13.30 -27.57 -19.40
CA HIS A 213 14.26 -28.66 -19.32
C HIS A 213 13.55 -29.91 -18.79
N GLN A 214 13.22 -30.84 -19.69
CA GLN A 214 12.79 -32.19 -19.32
C GLN A 214 13.93 -32.85 -18.54
N ARG A 215 13.74 -33.03 -17.23
CA ARG A 215 14.64 -33.84 -16.41
C ARG A 215 14.57 -35.28 -16.91
N SER A 216 15.62 -35.67 -17.62
CA SER A 216 15.91 -37.06 -17.98
C SER A 216 16.07 -37.87 -16.69
N THR A 217 15.08 -38.71 -16.38
CA THR A 217 15.16 -39.70 -15.31
C THR A 217 16.13 -40.80 -15.73
N ARG A 218 17.42 -40.63 -15.41
CA ARG A 218 18.37 -41.75 -15.38
C ARG A 218 18.19 -42.50 -14.06
N THR A 219 17.48 -43.61 -14.14
CA THR A 219 17.48 -44.69 -13.13
C THR A 219 18.89 -45.25 -13.01
N PRO A 220 19.49 -45.35 -11.81
CA PRO A 220 20.68 -46.17 -11.62
C PRO A 220 20.27 -47.65 -11.51
N ALA A 221 20.89 -48.49 -12.34
CA ALA A 221 20.85 -49.94 -12.17
C ALA A 221 21.61 -50.30 -10.89
N ILE A 222 20.93 -51.00 -9.99
CA ILE A 222 21.53 -51.66 -8.83
C ILE A 222 21.90 -53.08 -9.28
N THR A 223 23.09 -53.50 -8.84
CA THR A 223 23.78 -54.80 -8.90
C THR A 223 22.88 -56.04 -8.96
#